data_AF-A0A396GWS2-F1
#
_entry.id   AF-A0A396GWS2-F1
#
_cell.length_a   1.000
_cell.length_b   1.000
_cell.length_c   1.000
_cell.angle_alpha   90.00
_cell.angle_beta   90.00
_cell.angle_gamma   90.00
#
_symmetry.space_group_name_H-M   'P 1'
#
loop_
_entity.id
_entity.type
_entity.pdbx_description
1 polymer ?
#
loop_
_entity_poly.entity_id
_entity_poly.type
_entity_poly.pdbx_seq_one_letter_code
_entity_poly.pdbx_strand_id
1 'polypeptide(L)'
;MKCSCALKSGGKIPSVKKNEIKFKLQIFKTKAKGWGVRSENAIPSGNFICEYLGEIIEDEEALKKVDNDEYLFNIGNYIHKVYSSWEEDSYMVDSKEMSSYQPLEVSGGK
;
A
#
# COMPACT_ATOMS: atom_id res chain seq x y z
N MET A 1 -5.33 16.89 -8.77
CA MET A 1 -6.42 16.98 -9.78
C MET A 1 -7.62 16.19 -9.27
N LYS A 2 -8.82 16.77 -9.26
CA LYS A 2 -10.07 16.05 -8.89
C LYS A 2 -10.76 15.59 -10.18
N CYS A 3 -11.11 14.31 -10.28
CA CYS A 3 -11.89 13.77 -11.40
C CYS A 3 -13.32 14.35 -11.38
N SER A 4 -13.83 14.73 -12.55
CA SER A 4 -15.22 15.18 -12.75
C SER A 4 -16.25 14.02 -12.80
N CYS A 5 -15.79 12.78 -12.64
CA CYS A 5 -16.56 11.56 -12.88
C CYS A 5 -17.55 11.16 -11.78
N ALA A 6 -17.78 11.98 -10.76
CA ALA A 6 -18.63 11.62 -9.60
C ALA A 6 -20.12 11.37 -9.92
N LEU A 7 -20.61 11.66 -11.13
CA LEU A 7 -22.05 11.62 -11.46
C LEU A 7 -22.42 10.85 -12.74
N LYS A 8 -21.47 10.23 -13.44
CA LYS A 8 -21.75 9.55 -14.73
C LYS A 8 -21.29 8.11 -14.75
N SER A 9 -21.89 7.28 -13.91
CA SER A 9 -22.16 5.86 -14.21
C SER A 9 -22.76 5.22 -12.95
N GLY A 10 -23.81 4.42 -13.10
CA GLY A 10 -24.42 3.62 -12.03
C GLY A 10 -23.50 2.52 -11.46
N GLY A 11 -22.19 2.59 -11.68
CA GLY A 11 -21.19 1.80 -10.99
C GLY A 11 -20.64 2.62 -9.83
N LYS A 12 -21.05 2.30 -8.60
CA LYS A 12 -20.42 2.85 -7.40
C LYS A 12 -18.99 2.35 -7.33
N ILE A 13 -18.04 3.05 -7.93
CA ILE A 13 -16.63 2.89 -7.57
C ILE A 13 -16.54 3.45 -6.15
N PRO A 14 -16.22 2.64 -5.12
CA PRO A 14 -16.14 3.14 -3.77
C PRO A 14 -15.07 4.23 -3.74
N SER A 15 -15.40 5.42 -3.25
CA SER A 15 -14.40 6.44 -2.97
C SER A 15 -13.45 5.88 -1.90
N VAL A 16 -12.26 5.47 -2.30
CA VAL A 16 -11.19 5.07 -1.38
C VAL A 16 -10.52 6.35 -0.91
N LYS A 17 -10.73 6.72 0.36
CA LYS A 17 -9.88 7.72 1.00
C LYS A 17 -8.54 7.06 1.28
N LYS A 18 -7.51 7.56 0.61
CA LYS A 18 -6.14 7.02 0.58
C LYS A 18 -5.52 6.77 1.97
N ASN A 19 -6.01 7.47 3.00
CA ASN A 19 -5.41 7.49 4.34
C ASN A 19 -6.32 6.92 5.44
N GLU A 20 -7.41 6.23 5.11
CA GLU A 20 -8.35 5.70 6.13
C GLU A 20 -8.31 4.17 6.14
N ILE A 21 -7.71 3.59 7.19
CA ILE A 21 -7.80 2.16 7.46
C ILE A 21 -9.23 1.87 7.94
N LYS A 22 -10.04 1.24 7.09
CA LYS A 22 -11.48 0.99 7.36
C LYS A 22 -11.75 -0.19 8.29
N PHE A 23 -10.79 -1.10 8.40
CA PHE A 23 -10.92 -2.33 9.17
C PHE A 23 -9.98 -2.29 10.37
N LYS A 24 -10.45 -2.78 11.52
CA LYS A 24 -9.57 -2.93 12.68
C LYS A 24 -8.58 -4.07 12.40
N LEU A 25 -7.31 -3.70 12.22
CA LEU A 25 -6.19 -4.60 11.97
C LEU A 25 -5.38 -4.74 13.26
N GLN A 26 -4.82 -5.93 13.47
CA GLN A 26 -3.93 -6.23 14.59
C GLN A 26 -2.67 -6.93 14.10
N ILE A 27 -1.54 -6.52 14.66
CA ILE A 27 -0.25 -7.18 14.48
C ILE A 27 -0.19 -8.34 15.47
N PHE A 28 0.21 -9.52 15.01
CA PHE A 28 0.33 -10.69 15.86
C PHE A 28 1.55 -11.54 15.48
N LYS A 29 2.06 -12.33 16.43
CA LYS A 29 3.17 -13.25 16.17
C LYS A 29 2.64 -14.57 15.62
N THR A 30 3.12 -14.97 14.45
CA THR A 30 2.84 -16.27 13.86
C THR A 30 3.78 -17.33 14.43
N LYS A 31 3.43 -18.62 14.31
CA LYS A 31 4.22 -19.72 14.86
C LYS A 31 5.56 -19.95 14.15
N ALA A 32 5.66 -19.57 12.87
CA ALA A 32 6.82 -19.91 12.02
C ALA A 32 7.30 -18.79 11.11
N LYS A 33 6.44 -17.84 10.71
CA LYS A 33 6.74 -16.82 9.68
C LYS A 33 6.99 -15.43 10.26
N GLY A 34 7.33 -15.35 11.55
CA GLY A 34 7.54 -14.06 12.20
C GLY A 34 6.23 -13.31 12.49
N TRP A 35 6.21 -12.01 12.22
CA TRP A 35 5.05 -11.14 12.47
C TRP A 35 4.05 -11.21 11.32
N GLY A 36 2.76 -11.10 11.63
CA GLY A 36 1.69 -11.05 10.64
C GLY A 36 0.64 -10.01 11.02
N VAL A 37 -0.20 -9.67 10.04
CA VAL A 37 -1.35 -8.78 10.22
C VAL A 37 -2.62 -9.58 9.99
N ARG A 38 -3.62 -9.42 10.86
CA ARG A 38 -4.95 -10.00 10.68
C ARG A 38 -6.04 -8.97 10.98
N SER A 39 -7.21 -9.13 10.39
CA SER A 39 -8.38 -8.34 10.78
C SER A 39 -9.12 -8.99 11.96
N GLU A 40 -9.71 -8.16 12.81
CA GLU A 40 -10.62 -8.62 13.87
C GLU A 40 -12.01 -8.98 13.31
N ASN A 41 -12.40 -8.38 12.20
CA ASN A 41 -13.70 -8.58 11.56
C ASN A 41 -13.54 -9.21 10.17
N ALA A 42 -14.60 -9.87 9.68
CA ALA A 42 -14.63 -10.40 8.32
C ALA A 42 -14.61 -9.24 7.30
N ILE A 43 -13.71 -9.32 6.33
CA ILE A 43 -13.61 -8.34 5.23
C ILE A 43 -14.32 -8.93 4.01
N PRO A 44 -15.40 -8.31 3.50
CA PRO A 44 -16.04 -8.78 2.28
C PRO A 44 -15.11 -8.64 1.07
N SER A 45 -15.18 -9.57 0.14
CA SER A 45 -14.36 -9.54 -1.08
C SER A 45 -14.54 -8.23 -1.87
N GLY A 46 -13.44 -7.75 -2.47
CA GLY A 46 -13.41 -6.50 -3.24
C GLY A 46 -13.28 -5.22 -2.39
N ASN A 47 -13.16 -5.34 -1.06
CA ASN A 47 -12.88 -4.18 -0.21
C ASN A 47 -11.39 -3.87 -0.12
N PHE A 48 -11.08 -2.58 -0.13
CA PHE A 48 -9.73 -2.05 0.10
C PHE A 48 -9.33 -2.19 1.57
N ILE A 49 -8.08 -2.60 1.83
CA ILE A 49 -7.53 -2.79 3.18
C ILE A 49 -6.62 -1.60 3.55
N CYS A 50 -5.44 -1.53 2.95
CA CYS A 50 -4.47 -0.46 3.12
C CYS A 50 -3.51 -0.44 1.92
N GLU A 51 -2.69 0.60 1.83
CA GLU A 51 -1.65 0.74 0.82
C GLU A 51 -0.34 0.10 1.27
N TYR A 52 0.50 -0.31 0.32
CA TYR A 52 1.90 -0.63 0.57
C TYR A 52 2.69 0.67 0.49
N LEU A 53 3.23 1.13 1.62
CA LEU A 53 3.82 2.46 1.77
C LEU A 53 5.30 2.35 2.07
N GLY A 54 6.09 3.18 1.40
CA GLY A 54 7.55 3.18 1.46
C GLY A 54 8.12 4.29 0.59
N GLU A 55 9.45 4.32 0.51
CA GLU A 55 10.18 5.21 -0.39
C GLU A 55 10.08 4.69 -1.83
N ILE A 56 9.92 5.59 -2.80
CA ILE A 56 9.98 5.21 -4.21
C ILE A 56 11.45 5.26 -4.63
N ILE A 57 11.97 4.13 -5.08
CA ILE A 57 13.36 3.97 -5.52
C ILE A 57 13.42 3.47 -6.97
N GLU A 58 14.53 3.75 -7.64
CA GLU A 58 14.81 3.29 -8.99
C GLU A 58 15.44 1.87 -8.99
N ASP A 59 15.37 1.18 -10.11
CA ASP A 59 15.92 -0.17 -10.27
C ASP A 59 17.41 -0.24 -9.91
N GLU A 60 18.21 0.77 -10.27
CA GLU A 60 19.64 0.81 -9.92
C GLU A 60 19.88 0.82 -8.40
N GLU A 61 19.01 1.48 -7.63
CA GLU A 61 19.09 1.53 -6.18
C GLU A 61 18.57 0.24 -5.55
N ALA A 62 17.53 -0.36 -6.14
CA ALA A 62 17.04 -1.67 -5.74
C ALA A 62 18.09 -2.77 -5.94
N LEU A 63 18.83 -2.73 -7.05
CA LEU A 63 19.92 -3.68 -7.35
C LEU A 63 21.06 -3.63 -6.32
N LYS A 64 21.30 -2.47 -5.70
CA LYS A 64 22.28 -2.34 -4.60
C LYS A 64 21.79 -2.98 -3.30
N LYS A 65 20.50 -3.29 -3.20
CA LYS A 65 19.82 -3.86 -2.03
C LYS A 65 19.40 -5.32 -2.24
N VAL A 66 19.96 -6.03 -3.24
CA VAL A 66 19.59 -7.42 -3.60
C VAL A 66 19.71 -8.39 -2.42
N ASP A 67 20.64 -8.16 -1.48
CA ASP A 67 20.76 -8.98 -0.27
C ASP A 67 19.63 -8.72 0.77
N ASN A 68 18.75 -7.75 0.54
CA ASN A 68 17.66 -7.34 1.43
C ASN A 68 16.41 -6.87 0.65
N ASP A 69 15.95 -7.69 -0.29
CA ASP A 69 14.80 -7.43 -1.16
C ASP A 69 13.43 -7.74 -0.52
N GLU A 70 13.40 -8.19 0.75
CA GLU A 70 12.20 -8.66 1.46
C GLU A 70 11.05 -7.63 1.50
N TYR A 71 11.39 -6.33 1.47
CA TYR A 71 10.44 -5.21 1.54
C TYR A 71 10.47 -4.33 0.29
N LEU A 72 10.90 -4.88 -0.85
CA LEU A 72 10.86 -4.21 -2.14
C LEU A 72 9.63 -4.66 -2.94
N PHE A 73 8.87 -3.70 -3.46
CA PHE A 73 7.69 -3.96 -4.27
C PHE A 73 7.76 -3.25 -5.62
N ASN A 74 7.81 -4.00 -6.72
CA ASN A 74 7.81 -3.42 -8.07
C ASN A 74 6.42 -2.87 -8.42
N ILE A 75 6.32 -1.57 -8.73
CA ILE A 75 5.05 -0.88 -9.04
C ILE A 75 4.61 -1.14 -10.50
N GLY A 76 5.51 -1.68 -11.32
CA GLY A 76 5.35 -1.95 -12.74
C GLY A 76 5.28 -0.68 -13.60
N ASN A 77 5.24 -0.87 -14.92
CA ASN A 77 5.20 0.22 -15.92
C ASN A 77 3.87 1.00 -15.96
N TYR A 78 3.08 0.98 -14.88
CA TYR A 78 1.84 1.77 -14.80
C TYR A 78 2.13 3.28 -14.74
N ILE A 79 3.28 3.67 -14.21
CA ILE A 79 3.72 5.08 -14.17
C ILE A 79 4.19 5.52 -15.57
N HIS A 80 4.83 4.62 -16.31
CA HIS A 80 5.38 4.85 -17.65
C HIS A 80 4.31 5.19 -18.71
N LYS A 81 3.08 4.67 -18.58
CA LYS A 81 1.99 5.01 -19.51
C LYS A 81 1.46 6.45 -19.40
N VAL A 82 1.79 7.17 -18.32
CA VAL A 82 1.24 8.52 -18.08
C VAL A 82 2.19 9.62 -18.56
N TYR A 83 3.50 9.37 -18.69
CA TYR A 83 4.48 10.46 -18.83
C TYR A 83 5.53 10.41 -19.96
N SER A 84 5.84 9.31 -20.67
CA SER A 84 6.75 9.42 -21.83
C SER A 84 6.73 8.25 -22.81
N SER A 85 7.22 8.52 -24.02
CA SER A 85 7.36 7.61 -25.17
C SER A 85 8.77 7.02 -25.31
N TRP A 86 9.67 7.21 -24.35
CA TRP A 86 11.04 6.70 -24.40
C TRP A 86 11.57 6.44 -22.96
N GLU A 87 12.27 5.30 -22.83
CA GLU A 87 12.92 4.64 -21.67
C GLU A 87 12.04 3.89 -20.66
N GLU A 88 12.30 2.58 -20.52
CA GLU A 88 11.62 1.64 -19.62
C GLU A 88 12.01 1.88 -18.15
N ASP A 89 11.72 3.05 -17.62
CA ASP A 89 11.99 3.36 -16.23
C ASP A 89 11.00 2.61 -15.33
N SER A 90 11.54 1.65 -14.57
CA SER A 90 10.84 0.85 -13.58
C SER A 90 11.14 1.41 -12.18
N TYR A 91 10.09 1.50 -11.35
CA TYR A 91 10.17 2.01 -9.99
C TYR A 91 9.71 0.95 -8.99
N MET A 92 10.32 0.97 -7.82
CA MET A 92 9.98 0.09 -6.70
C MET A 92 9.62 0.89 -5.45
N VAL A 93 8.82 0.31 -4.56
CA VAL A 93 8.59 0.81 -3.20
C VAL A 93 9.47 0.05 -2.23
N ASP A 94 10.29 0.75 -1.46
CA ASP A 94 11.07 0.23 -0.34
C ASP A 94 10.42 0.61 1.00
N SER A 95 9.89 -0.39 1.70
CA SER A 95 9.18 -0.18 2.98
C SER A 95 10.06 -0.34 4.23
N LYS A 96 11.37 -0.58 4.10
CA LYS A 96 12.25 -0.93 5.22
C LYS A 96 12.27 0.10 6.34
N GLU A 97 12.35 1.39 6.00
CA GLU A 97 12.50 2.49 6.96
C GLU A 97 11.15 3.14 7.35
N MET A 98 10.06 2.83 6.63
CA MET A 98 8.76 3.52 6.73
C MET A 98 7.71 2.75 7.55
N SER A 99 8.07 1.64 8.19
CA SER A 99 7.12 0.78 8.95
C SER A 99 6.59 1.43 10.25
N SER A 100 6.91 2.69 10.56
CA SER A 100 6.57 3.36 11.82
C SER A 100 5.19 4.04 11.83
N TYR A 101 4.18 3.48 11.15
CA TYR A 101 2.79 3.91 11.38
C TYR A 101 2.44 3.75 12.86
N GLN A 102 2.42 4.87 13.59
CA GLN A 102 1.98 4.89 14.97
C GLN A 102 0.46 4.65 14.98
N PRO A 103 -0.04 3.62 15.69
CA PRO A 103 -1.48 3.46 15.85
C PRO A 103 -2.04 4.76 16.47
N LEU A 104 -3.12 5.30 15.90
CA LEU A 104 -3.92 6.27 16.62
C LEU A 104 -4.41 5.58 17.90
N GLU A 105 -3.93 6.03 19.06
CA GLU A 105 -4.41 5.53 20.34
C GLU A 105 -5.92 5.76 20.39
N VAL A 106 -6.70 4.69 20.29
CA VAL A 106 -8.13 4.75 20.63
C VAL A 106 -8.17 4.92 22.13
N SER A 107 -8.39 6.16 22.58
CA SER A 107 -8.73 6.43 23.97
C SER A 107 -9.95 5.57 24.32
N GLY A 108 -9.70 4.55 25.14
CA GLY A 108 -10.74 3.69 25.68
C GLY A 108 -11.69 4.53 26.52
N GLY A 109 -12.86 4.85 25.97
CA GLY A 109 -14.02 5.29 26.74
C GLY A 109 -14.58 4.09 27.51
N LYS A 110 -14.60 4.23 28.84
CA LYS A 110 -15.38 3.39 29.75
C LYS A 110 -16.87 3.48 29.43
#